data_AF-A0A0G4ISU2-F1
#
_entry.id   AF-A0A0G4ISU2-F1
#
_cell.length_a   1.000
_cell.length_b   1.000
_cell.length_c   1.000
_cell.angle_alpha   90.00
_cell.angle_beta   90.00
_cell.angle_gamma   90.00
#
_symmetry.space_group_name_H-M   'P 1'
#
loop_
_entity.id
_entity.type
_entity.pdbx_description
1 polymer ?
#
loop_
_entity_poly.entity_id
_entity_poly.type
_entity_poly.pdbx_seq_one_letter_code
_entity_poly.pdbx_strand_id
1 'polypeptide(L)'
;MVVKKFAALVAVVHAAFYAHGAPTASTSDRRVPSSLLRQLTESQLEKAVIAEHGDLILLLRNSYRQLTSTLRDLEEVQRSLQVSMLLVHEAIDVTFYLEDSLVLNAPDDSSVIGRISNLLYAVSHTPLEHIVVSARPCLRPEFWIRMLFANHSDLPEVLLTRELGTKFQSFVNGWTLEIVQSIDKTVMQRDEIISKVPDGVPPSIVFGREFNTITK
;
A
#
# COMPACT_ATOMS: atom_id res chain seq x y z
N MET A 1 41.30 -32.73 0.37
CA MET A 1 40.15 -32.98 -0.54
C MET A 1 39.16 -31.80 -0.63
N VAL A 2 39.22 -30.81 0.27
CA VAL A 2 38.32 -29.63 0.31
C VAL A 2 38.64 -28.59 -0.78
N VAL A 3 39.91 -28.40 -1.14
CA VAL A 3 40.36 -27.40 -2.13
C VAL A 3 39.83 -27.67 -3.55
N LYS A 4 39.62 -28.94 -3.93
CA LYS A 4 39.10 -29.30 -5.26
C LYS A 4 37.61 -28.98 -5.44
N LYS A 5 36.83 -28.99 -4.34
CA LYS A 5 35.39 -28.66 -4.37
C LYS A 5 35.18 -27.15 -4.49
N PHE A 6 36.04 -26.36 -3.84
CA PHE A 6 35.98 -24.89 -3.89
C PHE A 6 36.37 -24.36 -5.28
N ALA A 7 37.42 -24.93 -5.91
CA ALA A 7 37.82 -24.56 -7.26
C ALA A 7 36.74 -24.88 -8.31
N ALA A 8 36.00 -25.98 -8.14
CA ALA A 8 34.87 -26.33 -9.00
C ALA A 8 33.69 -25.37 -8.83
N LEU A 9 33.39 -24.95 -7.60
CA LEU A 9 32.34 -23.97 -7.31
C LEU A 9 32.68 -22.60 -7.92
N VAL A 10 33.92 -22.13 -7.72
CA VAL A 10 34.41 -20.87 -8.29
C VAL A 10 34.42 -20.91 -9.83
N ALA A 11 34.75 -22.06 -10.44
CA ALA A 11 34.70 -22.22 -11.90
C ALA A 11 33.27 -22.21 -12.45
N VAL A 12 32.30 -22.80 -11.75
CA VAL A 12 30.88 -22.78 -12.12
C VAL A 12 30.30 -21.38 -11.97
N VAL A 13 30.65 -20.66 -10.90
CA VAL A 13 30.24 -19.27 -10.68
C VAL A 13 30.85 -18.34 -11.73
N HIS A 14 32.14 -18.51 -12.09
CA HIS A 14 32.78 -17.75 -13.17
C HIS A 14 32.15 -18.07 -14.54
N ALA A 15 31.82 -19.32 -14.82
CA ALA A 15 31.15 -19.70 -16.07
C ALA A 15 29.73 -19.12 -16.16
N ALA A 16 29.00 -19.07 -15.04
CA ALA A 16 27.68 -18.45 -14.95
C ALA A 16 27.76 -16.91 -15.09
N PHE A 17 28.77 -16.27 -14.52
CA PHE A 17 29.02 -14.83 -14.68
C PHE A 17 29.42 -14.46 -16.12
N TYR A 18 30.24 -15.27 -16.79
CA TYR A 18 30.55 -15.07 -18.22
C TYR A 18 29.32 -15.21 -19.12
N ALA A 19 28.30 -15.96 -18.67
CA ALA A 19 27.01 -16.06 -19.35
C ALA A 19 26.06 -14.88 -19.07
N HIS A 20 26.31 -14.06 -18.03
CA HIS A 20 25.42 -12.96 -17.62
C HIS A 20 26.04 -11.55 -17.71
N GLY A 21 27.36 -11.41 -17.85
CA GLY A 21 28.06 -10.12 -17.65
C GLY A 21 28.85 -9.53 -18.83
N ALA A 22 28.81 -10.08 -20.05
CA ALA A 22 29.55 -9.48 -21.17
C ALA A 22 28.67 -8.47 -21.95
N PRO A 23 29.06 -7.17 -22.04
CA PRO A 23 28.38 -6.22 -22.91
C PRO A 23 28.50 -6.70 -24.35
N THR A 24 27.37 -6.68 -25.06
CA THR A 24 27.24 -7.11 -26.45
C THR A 24 28.03 -6.19 -27.38
N ALA A 25 29.32 -6.49 -27.56
CA ALA A 25 30.07 -6.12 -28.75
C ALA A 25 30.05 -7.31 -29.71
N SER A 26 29.66 -7.02 -30.94
CA SER A 26 29.52 -7.89 -32.12
C SER A 26 30.31 -9.20 -32.09
N THR A 27 29.61 -10.33 -32.12
CA THR A 27 30.01 -11.52 -32.88
C THR A 27 28.79 -12.45 -32.98
N SER A 28 28.41 -12.76 -34.21
CA SER A 28 27.39 -13.71 -34.59
C SER A 28 27.86 -15.14 -34.25
N ASP A 29 27.62 -15.61 -33.01
CA ASP A 29 27.52 -17.05 -32.67
C ASP A 29 27.36 -17.30 -31.15
N ARG A 30 26.51 -16.54 -30.47
CA ARG A 30 26.08 -16.89 -29.10
C ARG A 30 24.73 -17.59 -29.16
N ARG A 31 24.77 -18.91 -29.25
CA ARG A 31 23.62 -19.79 -28.99
C ARG A 31 23.04 -19.44 -27.62
N VAL A 32 21.91 -18.76 -27.63
CA VAL A 32 21.04 -18.63 -26.45
C VAL A 32 20.68 -20.06 -26.02
N PRO A 33 21.02 -20.49 -24.80
CA PRO A 33 20.69 -21.85 -24.36
C PRO A 33 19.18 -22.05 -24.46
N SER A 34 18.78 -23.22 -24.97
CA SER A 34 17.37 -23.60 -25.08
C SER A 34 16.69 -23.50 -23.72
N SER A 35 15.40 -23.14 -23.71
CA SER A 35 14.61 -22.93 -22.49
C SER A 35 14.72 -24.09 -21.49
N LEU A 36 14.85 -25.33 -21.98
CA LEU A 36 15.02 -26.54 -21.17
C LEU A 36 16.38 -26.64 -20.49
N LEU A 37 17.48 -26.34 -21.19
CA LEU A 37 18.83 -26.36 -20.58
C LEU A 37 18.94 -25.29 -19.51
N ARG A 38 18.38 -24.11 -19.78
CA ARG A 38 18.29 -23.02 -18.81
C ARG A 38 17.50 -23.41 -17.57
N GLN A 39 16.33 -24.03 -17.74
CA GLN A 39 15.50 -24.53 -16.62
C GLN A 39 16.22 -25.60 -15.79
N LEU A 40 17.00 -26.48 -16.44
CA LEU A 40 17.74 -27.53 -15.76
C LEU A 40 18.89 -26.95 -14.93
N THR A 41 19.61 -25.96 -15.47
CA THR A 41 20.66 -25.24 -14.72
C THR A 41 20.09 -24.41 -13.56
N GLU A 42 18.95 -23.74 -13.77
CA GLU A 42 18.26 -22.98 -12.71
C GLU A 42 17.79 -23.92 -11.59
N SER A 43 17.25 -25.09 -11.92
CA SER A 43 16.80 -26.09 -10.94
C SER A 43 17.95 -26.72 -10.14
N GLN A 44 19.10 -26.97 -10.79
CA GLN A 44 20.27 -27.50 -10.08
C GLN A 44 20.89 -26.46 -9.14
N LEU A 45 20.95 -25.20 -9.57
CA LEU A 45 21.39 -24.09 -8.73
C LEU A 45 20.49 -23.93 -7.51
N GLU A 46 19.17 -23.92 -7.71
CA GLU A 46 18.19 -23.84 -6.62
C GLU A 46 18.37 -24.96 -5.59
N LYS A 47 18.55 -26.20 -6.04
CA LYS A 47 18.79 -27.34 -5.13
C LYS A 47 20.09 -27.20 -4.34
N ALA A 48 21.16 -26.74 -4.98
CA ALA A 48 22.46 -26.54 -4.33
C ALA A 48 22.39 -25.42 -3.28
N VAL A 49 21.75 -24.30 -3.64
CA VAL A 49 21.56 -23.14 -2.77
C VAL A 49 20.68 -23.49 -1.56
N ILE A 50 19.59 -24.25 -1.75
CA ILE A 50 18.73 -24.70 -0.64
C ILE A 50 19.49 -25.66 0.29
N ALA A 51 20.35 -26.51 -0.24
CA ALA A 51 21.13 -27.43 0.58
C ALA A 51 22.18 -26.70 1.46
N GLU A 52 22.68 -25.55 1.03
CA GLU A 52 23.71 -24.78 1.74
C GLU A 52 23.14 -23.68 2.63
N HIS A 53 22.07 -23.01 2.20
CA HIS A 53 21.50 -21.83 2.87
C HIS A 53 20.01 -21.97 3.24
N GLY A 54 19.47 -23.19 3.26
CA GLY A 54 18.03 -23.46 3.41
C GLY A 54 17.37 -22.72 4.60
N ASP A 55 17.96 -22.76 5.79
CA ASP A 55 17.42 -22.11 6.98
C ASP A 55 17.41 -20.58 6.87
N LEU A 56 18.48 -20.00 6.33
CA LEU A 56 18.58 -18.56 6.07
C LEU A 56 17.55 -18.12 5.02
N ILE A 57 17.39 -18.90 3.94
CA ILE A 57 16.41 -18.64 2.89
C ILE A 57 15.00 -18.65 3.45
N LEU A 58 14.66 -19.64 4.30
CA LEU A 58 13.36 -19.72 4.95
C LEU A 58 13.11 -18.50 5.84
N LEU A 59 14.10 -18.09 6.64
CA LEU A 59 14.00 -16.92 7.50
C LEU A 59 13.78 -15.64 6.68
N LEU A 60 14.64 -15.38 5.68
CA LEU A 60 14.54 -14.20 4.81
C LEU A 60 13.20 -14.16 4.06
N ARG A 61 12.75 -15.30 3.52
CA ARG A 61 11.47 -15.40 2.82
C ARG A 61 10.29 -15.10 3.73
N ASN A 62 10.28 -15.65 4.95
CA ASN A 62 9.20 -15.42 5.90
C ASN A 62 9.17 -13.95 6.37
N SER A 63 10.32 -13.37 6.70
CA SER A 63 10.42 -11.96 7.07
C SER A 63 9.99 -11.03 5.93
N TYR A 64 10.41 -11.33 4.69
CA TYR A 64 10.01 -10.56 3.51
C TYR A 64 8.49 -10.59 3.27
N ARG A 65 7.88 -11.77 3.38
CA ARG A 65 6.41 -11.92 3.23
C ARG A 65 5.66 -11.17 4.31
N GLN A 66 6.13 -11.24 5.56
CA GLN A 66 5.54 -10.51 6.66
C GLN A 66 5.60 -9.00 6.42
N LEU A 67 6.76 -8.46 6.05
CA LEU A 67 6.91 -7.03 5.77
C LEU A 67 6.08 -6.58 4.57
N THR A 68 6.02 -7.39 3.51
CA THR A 68 5.18 -7.09 2.34
C THR A 68 3.70 -7.06 2.69
N SER A 69 3.25 -8.00 3.55
CA SER A 69 1.87 -7.99 4.07
C SER A 69 1.61 -6.74 4.91
N THR A 70 2.49 -6.43 5.86
CA THR A 70 2.34 -5.25 6.72
C THR A 70 2.36 -3.96 5.92
N LEU A 71 3.20 -3.85 4.88
CA LEU A 71 3.23 -2.71 3.99
C LEU A 71 1.89 -2.52 3.27
N ARG A 72 1.32 -3.62 2.74
CA ARG A 72 0.00 -3.60 2.09
C ARG A 72 -1.09 -3.16 3.07
N ASP A 73 -1.07 -3.68 4.30
CA ASP A 73 -2.06 -3.33 5.33
C ASP A 73 -1.96 -1.83 5.69
N LEU A 74 -0.73 -1.31 5.84
CA LEU A 74 -0.49 0.11 6.12
C LEU A 74 -0.95 1.02 4.96
N GLU A 75 -0.67 0.65 3.71
CA GLU A 75 -1.12 1.38 2.52
C GLU A 75 -2.65 1.37 2.40
N GLU A 76 -3.30 0.26 2.73
CA GLU A 76 -4.76 0.14 2.73
C GLU A 76 -5.40 1.02 3.81
N VAL A 77 -4.82 1.03 5.02
CA VAL A 77 -5.23 1.92 6.11
C VAL A 77 -5.03 3.38 5.71
N GLN A 78 -3.89 3.73 5.12
CA GLN A 78 -3.60 5.09 4.65
C GLN A 78 -4.64 5.54 3.62
N ARG A 79 -4.93 4.70 2.62
CA ARG A 79 -5.93 4.98 1.58
C ARG A 79 -7.32 5.19 2.20
N SER A 80 -7.73 4.31 3.10
CA SER A 80 -9.04 4.38 3.76
C SER A 80 -9.18 5.65 4.61
N LEU A 81 -8.13 6.03 5.33
CA LEU A 81 -8.09 7.27 6.10
C LEU A 81 -8.18 8.51 5.19
N GLN A 82 -7.44 8.52 4.07
CA GLN A 82 -7.48 9.63 3.10
C GLN A 82 -8.88 9.81 2.50
N VAL A 83 -9.50 8.72 2.03
CA VAL A 83 -10.87 8.76 1.48
C VAL A 83 -11.86 9.26 2.53
N SER A 84 -11.78 8.71 3.76
CA SER A 84 -12.65 9.12 4.85
C SER A 84 -12.45 10.58 5.24
N MET A 85 -11.20 11.07 5.24
CA MET A 85 -10.86 12.46 5.56
C MET A 85 -11.43 13.43 4.53
N LEU A 86 -11.36 13.11 3.24
CA LEU A 86 -11.95 13.94 2.18
C LEU A 86 -13.46 14.07 2.36
N LEU A 87 -14.15 12.96 2.58
CA LEU A 87 -15.61 12.97 2.79
C LEU A 87 -16.00 13.73 4.07
N VAL A 88 -15.24 13.54 5.16
CA VAL A 88 -15.49 14.26 6.42
C VAL A 88 -15.20 15.74 6.29
N HIS A 89 -14.19 16.13 5.52
CA HIS A 89 -13.91 17.54 5.25
C HIS A 89 -15.06 18.20 4.49
N GLU A 90 -15.55 17.57 3.42
CA GLU A 90 -16.74 18.01 2.68
C GLU A 90 -17.95 18.12 3.62
N ALA A 91 -18.16 17.13 4.50
CA ALA A 91 -19.22 17.17 5.50
C ALA A 91 -19.11 18.35 6.46
N ILE A 92 -17.91 18.65 6.97
CA ILE A 92 -17.66 19.82 7.83
C ILE A 92 -17.99 21.10 7.07
N ASP A 93 -17.55 21.23 5.82
CA ASP A 93 -17.85 22.40 5.00
C ASP A 93 -19.36 22.59 4.84
N VAL A 94 -20.09 21.51 4.51
CA VAL A 94 -21.57 21.54 4.44
C VAL A 94 -22.19 21.99 5.75
N THR A 95 -21.66 21.60 6.91
CA THR A 95 -22.19 22.05 8.20
C THR A 95 -22.09 23.55 8.42
N PHE A 96 -21.04 24.22 7.92
CA PHE A 96 -20.93 25.68 8.02
C PHE A 96 -22.02 26.38 7.19
N TYR A 97 -22.25 25.93 5.96
CA TYR A 97 -23.30 26.48 5.11
C TYR A 97 -24.72 26.24 5.66
N LEU A 98 -24.93 25.05 6.26
CA LEU A 98 -26.17 24.73 6.95
C LEU A 98 -26.39 25.61 8.18
N GLU A 99 -25.37 25.79 9.02
CA GLU A 99 -25.45 26.69 10.19
C GLU A 99 -25.83 28.11 9.77
N ASP A 100 -25.15 28.68 8.76
CA ASP A 100 -25.43 30.02 8.26
C ASP A 100 -26.88 30.14 7.75
N SER A 101 -27.35 29.15 6.99
CA SER A 101 -28.72 29.12 6.45
C SER A 101 -29.78 29.02 7.56
N LEU A 102 -29.53 28.18 8.57
CA LEU A 102 -30.44 27.96 9.71
C LEU A 102 -30.47 29.14 10.70
N VAL A 103 -29.38 29.90 10.81
CA VAL A 103 -29.29 31.09 11.66
C VAL A 103 -29.93 32.29 10.97
N LEU A 104 -29.73 32.46 9.67
CA LEU A 104 -30.23 33.61 8.92
C LEU A 104 -31.72 33.49 8.52
N ASN A 105 -32.37 32.35 8.79
CA ASN A 105 -33.71 32.02 8.29
C ASN A 105 -33.84 32.29 6.78
N ALA A 106 -32.77 32.04 6.03
CA ALA A 106 -32.75 32.29 4.59
C ALA A 106 -33.56 31.17 3.91
N PRO A 107 -34.69 31.49 3.26
CA PRO A 107 -35.50 30.49 2.60
C PRO A 107 -34.81 30.11 1.29
N ASP A 108 -34.55 28.83 1.09
CA ASP A 108 -34.07 28.25 -0.16
C ASP A 108 -32.70 28.74 -0.66
N ASP A 109 -31.66 28.52 0.15
CA ASP A 109 -30.31 28.57 -0.40
C ASP A 109 -30.03 27.29 -1.21
N SER A 110 -30.44 27.33 -2.48
CA SER A 110 -30.20 26.27 -3.47
C SER A 110 -28.74 25.79 -3.51
N SER A 111 -27.79 26.62 -3.04
CA SER A 111 -26.39 26.27 -2.89
C SER A 111 -26.15 25.19 -1.82
N VAL A 112 -26.87 25.23 -0.69
CA VAL A 112 -26.74 24.26 0.40
C VAL A 112 -27.31 22.91 0.01
N ILE A 113 -28.47 22.91 -0.63
CA ILE A 113 -29.09 21.69 -1.19
C ILE A 113 -28.15 21.02 -2.19
N GLY A 114 -27.52 21.80 -3.08
CA GLY A 114 -26.54 21.30 -4.03
C GLY A 114 -25.33 20.64 -3.36
N ARG A 115 -24.80 21.26 -2.30
CA ARG A 115 -23.67 20.70 -1.54
C ARG A 115 -24.03 19.42 -0.78
N ILE A 116 -25.19 19.37 -0.13
CA ILE A 116 -25.68 18.15 0.53
C ILE A 116 -25.86 17.03 -0.50
N SER A 117 -26.41 17.36 -1.68
CA SER A 117 -26.59 16.39 -2.77
C SER A 117 -25.26 15.85 -3.29
N ASN A 118 -24.24 16.71 -3.43
CA ASN A 118 -22.89 16.30 -3.82
C ASN A 118 -22.23 15.40 -2.75
N LEU A 119 -22.38 15.74 -1.47
CA LEU A 119 -21.88 14.91 -0.38
C LEU A 119 -22.56 13.53 -0.37
N LEU A 120 -23.88 13.48 -0.51
CA LEU A 120 -24.64 12.23 -0.62
C LEU A 120 -24.20 11.40 -1.83
N TYR A 121 -23.96 12.05 -2.97
CA TYR A 121 -23.41 11.41 -4.16
C TYR A 121 -22.02 10.81 -3.86
N ALA A 122 -21.11 11.57 -3.27
CA ALA A 122 -19.77 11.09 -2.94
C ALA A 122 -19.79 9.91 -1.95
N VAL A 123 -20.62 9.99 -0.90
CA VAL A 123 -20.77 8.91 0.09
C VAL A 123 -21.36 7.65 -0.55
N SER A 124 -22.39 7.77 -1.38
CA SER A 124 -23.03 6.61 -2.04
C SER A 124 -22.15 5.92 -3.08
N HIS A 125 -21.20 6.64 -3.69
CA HIS A 125 -20.26 6.10 -4.66
C HIS A 125 -18.95 5.60 -4.02
N THR A 126 -18.81 5.72 -2.70
CA THR A 126 -17.65 5.22 -1.97
C THR A 126 -17.99 3.87 -1.31
N PRO A 127 -17.26 2.79 -1.61
CA PRO A 127 -17.45 1.50 -0.94
C PRO A 127 -17.31 1.63 0.59
N LEU A 128 -18.22 1.03 1.36
CA LEU A 128 -18.24 1.11 2.83
C LEU A 128 -16.96 0.57 3.48
N GLU A 129 -16.30 -0.38 2.83
CA GLU A 129 -15.00 -0.96 3.20
C GLU A 129 -13.87 0.09 3.18
N HIS A 130 -13.99 1.14 2.36
CA HIS A 130 -13.01 2.22 2.27
C HIS A 130 -13.30 3.35 3.28
N ILE A 131 -14.46 3.32 3.95
CA ILE A 131 -14.84 4.31 4.97
C ILE A 131 -14.56 3.75 6.36
N VAL A 132 -13.62 4.40 7.05
CA VAL A 132 -13.21 4.05 8.41
C VAL A 132 -14.39 4.22 9.36
N VAL A 133 -14.56 3.26 10.27
CA VAL A 133 -15.69 3.20 11.21
C VAL A 133 -15.89 4.51 11.97
N SER A 134 -14.80 5.15 12.40
CA SER A 134 -14.82 6.41 13.15
C SER A 134 -15.36 7.61 12.35
N ALA A 135 -15.32 7.57 11.02
CA ALA A 135 -15.86 8.62 10.15
C ALA A 135 -17.36 8.45 9.86
N ARG A 136 -17.89 7.22 9.96
CA ARG A 136 -19.27 6.88 9.59
C ARG A 136 -20.34 7.69 10.33
N PRO A 137 -20.20 8.06 11.62
CA PRO A 137 -21.19 8.89 12.30
C PRO A 137 -21.44 10.24 11.62
N CYS A 138 -20.42 10.83 10.98
CA CYS A 138 -20.52 12.11 10.29
C CYS A 138 -21.05 11.98 8.85
N LEU A 139 -21.03 10.76 8.30
CA LEU A 139 -21.30 10.48 6.89
C LEU A 139 -22.60 9.68 6.68
N ARG A 140 -23.49 9.66 7.67
CA ARG A 140 -24.75 8.89 7.60
C ARG A 140 -25.67 9.48 6.53
N PRO A 141 -26.02 8.74 5.47
CA PRO A 141 -26.89 9.26 4.42
C PRO A 141 -28.25 9.74 4.96
N GLU A 142 -28.80 9.06 5.95
CA GLU A 142 -30.10 9.39 6.55
C GLU A 142 -30.08 10.76 7.23
N PHE A 143 -28.96 11.11 7.88
CA PHE A 143 -28.78 12.42 8.48
C PHE A 143 -28.81 13.51 7.41
N TRP A 144 -28.01 13.35 6.35
CA TRP A 144 -27.88 14.34 5.29
C TRP A 144 -29.17 14.50 4.46
N ILE A 145 -29.91 13.41 4.23
CA ILE A 145 -31.23 13.46 3.58
C ILE A 145 -32.22 14.27 4.42
N ARG A 146 -32.24 14.07 5.75
CA ARG A 146 -33.09 14.89 6.64
C ARG A 146 -32.68 16.36 6.62
N MET A 147 -31.38 16.65 6.53
CA MET A 147 -30.87 18.03 6.51
C MET A 147 -31.26 18.83 5.26
N LEU A 148 -31.75 18.18 4.19
CA LEU A 148 -32.35 18.88 3.05
C LEU A 148 -33.62 19.67 3.42
N PHE A 149 -34.29 19.28 4.51
CA PHE A 149 -35.50 19.90 5.04
C PHE A 149 -35.28 20.43 6.46
N ALA A 150 -34.03 20.74 6.81
CA ALA A 150 -33.66 21.20 8.14
C ALA A 150 -34.38 22.51 8.49
N ASN A 151 -34.65 22.68 9.78
CA ASN A 151 -35.14 23.92 10.36
C ASN A 151 -34.24 24.33 11.54
N HIS A 152 -34.53 25.48 12.15
CA HIS A 152 -33.70 26.02 13.22
C HIS A 152 -33.51 25.05 14.42
N SER A 153 -34.46 24.14 14.67
CA SER A 153 -34.34 23.14 15.76
C SER A 153 -33.31 22.05 15.47
N ASP A 154 -32.87 21.88 14.22
CA ASP A 154 -31.85 20.90 13.82
C ASP A 154 -30.41 21.41 14.06
N LEU A 155 -30.24 22.70 14.37
CA LEU A 155 -28.92 23.32 14.57
C LEU A 155 -28.03 22.54 15.57
N PRO A 156 -28.50 22.08 16.74
CA PRO A 156 -27.67 21.30 17.66
C PRO A 156 -27.10 20.02 17.04
N GLU A 157 -27.85 19.35 16.15
CA GLU A 157 -27.39 18.13 15.49
C GLU A 157 -26.35 18.41 14.39
N VAL A 158 -26.48 19.55 13.69
CA VAL A 158 -25.47 20.05 12.75
C VAL A 158 -24.16 20.34 13.48
N LEU A 159 -24.23 21.02 14.63
CA LEU A 159 -23.07 21.33 15.46
C LEU A 159 -22.39 20.06 16.00
N LEU A 160 -23.16 19.07 16.44
CA LEU A 160 -22.64 17.77 16.88
C LEU A 160 -21.91 17.04 15.74
N THR A 161 -22.49 17.02 14.54
CA THR A 161 -21.86 16.40 13.36
C THR A 161 -20.53 17.08 13.03
N ARG A 162 -20.46 18.41 13.11
CA ARG A 162 -19.22 19.17 12.95
C ARG A 162 -18.17 18.81 14.01
N GLU A 163 -18.58 18.69 15.27
CA GLU A 163 -17.68 18.30 16.36
C GLU A 163 -17.10 16.90 16.13
N LEU A 164 -17.92 15.94 15.70
CA LEU A 164 -17.46 14.60 15.36
C LEU A 164 -16.51 14.61 14.17
N GLY A 165 -16.82 15.40 13.13
CA GLY A 165 -15.96 15.56 11.95
C GLY A 165 -14.60 16.16 12.30
N THR A 166 -14.57 17.22 13.09
CA THR A 166 -13.33 17.88 13.53
C THR A 166 -12.48 16.98 14.43
N LYS A 167 -13.10 16.20 15.33
CA LYS A 167 -12.40 15.16 16.11
C LYS A 167 -11.76 14.11 15.21
N PHE A 168 -12.48 13.63 14.20
CA PHE A 168 -11.93 12.69 13.22
C PHE A 168 -10.77 13.30 12.43
N GLN A 169 -10.91 14.54 11.95
CA GLN A 169 -9.84 15.23 11.22
C GLN A 169 -8.58 15.43 12.08
N SER A 170 -8.75 15.80 13.36
CA SER A 170 -7.64 15.90 14.31
C SER A 170 -6.95 14.55 14.53
N PHE A 171 -7.72 13.47 14.66
CA PHE A 171 -7.19 12.10 14.75
C PHE A 171 -6.37 11.72 13.51
N VAL A 172 -6.92 11.93 12.29
CA VAL A 172 -6.21 11.62 11.04
C VAL A 172 -4.94 12.44 10.90
N ASN A 173 -4.98 13.72 11.22
CA ASN A 173 -3.79 14.59 11.15
C ASN A 173 -2.68 14.12 12.11
N GLY A 174 -3.03 13.65 13.31
CA GLY A 174 -2.07 13.07 14.25
C GLY A 174 -1.45 11.76 13.75
N TRP A 175 -2.26 10.89 13.15
CA TRP A 175 -1.84 9.55 12.72
C TRP A 175 -1.17 9.50 11.35
N THR A 176 -1.44 10.46 10.46
CA THR A 176 -0.93 10.44 9.07
C THR A 176 0.60 10.39 9.05
N LEU A 177 1.25 11.18 9.92
CA LEU A 177 2.70 11.19 10.00
C LEU A 177 3.25 9.84 10.50
N GLU A 178 2.62 9.24 11.50
CA GLU A 178 3.03 7.95 12.06
C GLU A 178 2.89 6.81 11.04
N ILE A 179 1.81 6.81 10.24
CA ILE A 179 1.58 5.83 9.18
C ILE A 179 2.64 5.97 8.09
N VAL A 180 2.92 7.20 7.63
CA VAL A 180 3.95 7.46 6.61
C VAL A 180 5.33 7.01 7.11
N GLN A 181 5.70 7.37 8.34
CA GLN A 181 6.96 6.93 8.95
C GLN A 181 7.03 5.41 9.11
N SER A 182 5.92 4.75 9.43
CA SER A 182 5.84 3.30 9.55
C SER A 182 6.00 2.60 8.20
N ILE A 183 5.41 3.16 7.14
CA ILE A 183 5.60 2.71 5.76
C ILE A 183 7.08 2.82 5.38
N ASP A 184 7.69 4.00 5.55
CA ASP A 184 9.10 4.25 5.22
C ASP A 184 10.02 3.28 5.97
N LYS A 185 9.80 3.10 7.28
CA LYS A 185 10.56 2.16 8.10
C LYS A 185 10.41 0.71 7.62
N THR A 186 9.20 0.30 7.25
CA THR A 186 8.92 -1.06 6.76
C THR A 186 9.60 -1.29 5.40
N VAL A 187 9.60 -0.29 4.52
CA VAL A 187 10.33 -0.31 3.24
C VAL A 187 11.84 -0.45 3.50
N MET A 188 12.41 0.36 4.39
CA MET A 188 13.84 0.26 4.75
C MET A 188 14.20 -1.13 5.30
N GLN A 189 13.37 -1.71 6.17
CA GLN A 189 13.59 -3.06 6.71
C GLN A 189 13.48 -4.14 5.63
N ARG A 190 12.54 -3.99 4.69
CA ARG A 190 12.40 -4.90 3.56
C ARG A 190 13.66 -4.87 2.71
N ASP A 191 14.15 -3.67 2.39
CA ASP A 191 15.33 -3.50 1.55
C ASP A 191 16.60 -4.00 2.27
N GLU A 192 16.68 -3.86 3.60
CA GLU A 192 17.74 -4.47 4.41
C GLU A 192 17.71 -6.01 4.33
N ILE A 193 16.53 -6.64 4.38
CA ILE A 193 16.40 -8.09 4.20
C ILE A 193 16.85 -8.54 2.81
N ILE A 194 16.54 -7.75 1.78
CA ILE A 194 17.02 -8.02 0.42
C ILE A 194 18.55 -7.95 0.36
N SER A 195 19.16 -6.98 1.07
CA SER A 195 20.62 -6.86 1.14
C SER A 195 21.33 -8.01 1.87
N LYS A 196 20.59 -8.80 2.65
CA LYS A 196 21.13 -9.97 3.39
C LYS A 196 21.12 -11.26 2.57
N VAL A 197 20.68 -11.21 1.31
CA VAL A 197 20.78 -12.37 0.39
C VAL A 197 22.25 -12.70 0.15
N PRO A 198 22.69 -13.97 0.29
CA PRO A 198 24.07 -14.35 0.04
C PRO A 198 24.53 -14.06 -1.39
N ASP A 199 25.80 -13.66 -1.54
CA ASP A 199 26.41 -13.39 -2.84
C ASP A 199 26.29 -14.59 -3.78
N GLY A 200 25.86 -14.35 -5.01
CA GLY A 200 25.66 -15.38 -6.02
C GLY A 200 24.33 -16.14 -5.92
N VAL A 201 23.48 -15.83 -4.93
CA VAL A 201 22.11 -16.34 -4.86
C VAL A 201 21.13 -15.31 -5.45
N PRO A 202 20.42 -15.64 -6.55
CA PRO A 202 19.38 -14.76 -7.07
C PRO A 202 18.26 -14.52 -6.04
N PRO A 203 17.84 -13.28 -5.78
CA PRO A 203 16.74 -12.98 -4.86
C PRO A 203 15.42 -13.66 -5.24
N SER A 204 15.20 -13.94 -6.53
CA SER A 204 14.04 -14.71 -7.01
C SER A 204 13.98 -16.15 -6.48
N ILE A 205 15.13 -16.74 -6.14
CA ILE A 205 15.21 -18.05 -5.47
C ILE A 205 14.85 -17.89 -3.99
N VAL A 206 15.29 -16.81 -3.34
CA VAL A 206 15.04 -16.57 -1.91
C VAL A 206 13.60 -16.15 -1.66
N PHE A 207 13.10 -15.15 -2.37
CA PHE A 207 11.80 -14.53 -2.12
C PHE A 207 10.68 -15.02 -3.07
N GLY A 208 11.03 -15.75 -4.13
CA GLY A 208 10.07 -16.28 -5.11
C GLY A 208 9.74 -15.29 -6.23
N ARG A 209 8.71 -15.62 -7.02
CA ARG A 209 8.27 -14.82 -8.20
C ARG A 209 7.74 -13.43 -7.85
N GLU A 210 7.27 -13.25 -6.61
CA GLU A 210 6.72 -11.98 -6.10
C GLU A 210 7.78 -10.87 -6.00
N PHE A 211 9.07 -11.24 -5.98
CA PHE A 211 10.19 -10.30 -5.90
C PHE A 211 10.27 -9.32 -7.10
N ASN A 212 9.70 -9.67 -8.25
CA ASN A 212 9.87 -8.93 -9.51
C ASN A 212 8.59 -8.25 -10.06
N THR A 213 7.47 -8.28 -9.34
CA THR A 213 6.21 -7.81 -9.94
C THR A 213 5.89 -6.33 -9.76
N ILE A 214 6.58 -5.58 -8.90
CA ILE A 214 6.21 -4.17 -8.63
C ILE A 214 7.45 -3.32 -8.30
N THR A 215 8.33 -3.11 -9.27
CA THR A 215 9.13 -1.87 -9.33
C THR A 215 8.63 -1.09 -10.54
N LYS A 216 7.67 -0.20 -10.30
CA LYS A 216 7.32 0.91 -11.17
C LYS A 216 7.52 2.19 -10.40
#